data_AF-H3AH36-F1
#
_entry.id   AF-H3AH36-F1
#
_cell.length_a   1.000
_cell.length_b   1.000
_cell.length_c   1.000
_cell.angle_alpha   90.00
_cell.angle_beta   90.00
_cell.angle_gamma   90.00
#
_symmetry.space_group_name_H-M   'P 1'
#
loop_
_entity.id
_entity.type
_entity.pdbx_description
1 polymer ?
#
loop_
_entity_poly.entity_id
_entity_poly.type
_entity_poly.pdbx_seq_one_letter_code
_entity_poly.pdbx_strand_id
1 'polypeptide(L)'
;QHFQNRVKMKSVTLKILDREEYEKLSSFYFVLEEPKWMRRGMKGDFTVTDENEEKQPLTSKEEEERRIAEMGRPVLGEHSKLEIIIEESYEFKV
;
A
#
# COMPACT_ATOMS: atom_id res chain seq x y z
N GLN A 1 -6.37 -3.00 5.82
CA GLN A 1 -6.80 -1.78 6.53
C GLN A 1 -6.94 -0.64 5.51
N HIS A 2 -7.90 0.28 5.64
CA HIS A 2 -8.01 1.43 4.74
C HIS A 2 -7.72 2.76 5.43
N PHE A 3 -7.09 3.70 4.74
CA PHE A 3 -6.97 5.08 5.21
C PHE A 3 -8.31 5.81 5.02
N GLN A 4 -8.61 6.76 5.90
CA GLN A 4 -9.73 7.69 5.77
C GLN A 4 -9.17 9.09 5.59
N ASN A 5 -9.90 9.99 4.93
CA ASN A 5 -9.42 11.32 4.55
C ASN A 5 -8.80 12.14 5.71
N ARG A 6 -9.23 11.89 6.96
CA ARG A 6 -8.73 12.60 8.15
C ARG A 6 -7.61 11.86 8.90
N VAL A 7 -7.25 10.66 8.47
CA VAL A 7 -6.28 9.79 9.14
C VAL A 7 -5.00 9.76 8.31
N LYS A 8 -3.90 10.29 8.87
CA LYS A 8 -2.58 10.33 8.23
C LYS A 8 -1.65 9.19 8.69
N MET A 9 -2.02 8.48 9.74
CA MET A 9 -1.17 7.48 10.39
C MET A 9 -1.99 6.26 10.80
N LYS A 10 -1.44 5.06 10.56
CA LYS A 10 -2.01 3.77 10.96
C LYS A 10 -0.90 2.85 11.43
N SER A 11 -1.18 2.08 12.46
CA SER A 11 -0.30 1.05 12.99
C SER A 11 -0.73 -0.34 12.53
N VAL A 12 0.25 -1.23 12.37
CA VAL A 12 0.04 -2.65 12.08
C VAL A 12 0.64 -3.42 13.24
N THR A 13 -0.18 -4.22 13.92
CA THR A 13 0.27 -5.04 15.04
C THR A 13 0.75 -6.39 14.52
N LEU A 14 2.00 -6.72 14.82
CA LEU A 14 2.61 -8.01 14.51
C LEU A 14 2.75 -8.80 15.81
N LYS A 15 2.36 -10.07 15.81
CA LYS A 15 2.53 -10.97 16.95
C LYS A 15 3.76 -11.83 16.72
N ILE A 16 4.75 -11.68 17.58
CA ILE A 16 5.92 -12.55 17.62
C ILE A 16 5.54 -13.75 18.50
N LEU A 17 5.70 -14.96 17.97
CA LEU A 17 5.45 -16.19 18.69
C LEU A 17 6.78 -16.79 19.10
N ASP A 18 6.99 -16.91 20.40
CA ASP A 18 8.09 -17.68 20.96
C ASP A 18 7.84 -19.16 20.68
N ARG A 19 8.68 -19.76 19.84
CA ARG A 19 8.68 -21.21 19.61
C ARG A 19 10.11 -21.68 19.82
N GLU A 20 10.29 -22.71 20.63
CA GLU A 20 11.56 -23.40 20.89
C GLU A 20 12.07 -24.16 19.66
N GLU A 21 12.18 -23.49 18.50
CA GLU A 21 12.70 -24.04 17.26
C GLU A 21 14.10 -23.46 17.02
N TYR A 22 15.10 -24.34 17.02
CA TYR A 22 16.54 -24.04 17.02
C TYR A 22 17.05 -23.30 15.76
N GLU A 23 16.27 -23.31 14.68
CA GLU A 23 16.59 -22.65 13.42
C GLU A 23 15.40 -21.81 12.97
N LYS A 24 15.27 -20.59 13.50
CA LYS A 24 14.30 -19.65 12.96
C LYS A 24 14.97 -18.40 12.48
N LEU A 25 14.77 -18.13 11.20
CA LEU A 25 14.98 -16.84 10.57
C LEU A 25 14.33 -15.77 11.45
N SER A 26 15.17 -15.15 12.25
CA SER A 26 14.85 -14.03 13.10
C SER A 26 14.80 -12.75 12.29
N SER A 27 14.48 -12.81 11.00
CA SER A 27 14.15 -11.62 10.24
C SER A 27 13.09 -11.88 9.17
N PHE A 28 12.25 -10.88 8.96
CA PHE A 28 11.25 -10.88 7.92
C PHE A 28 11.00 -9.47 7.42
N TYR A 29 10.45 -9.35 6.22
CA TYR A 29 10.12 -8.06 5.63
C TYR A 29 8.63 -7.76 5.79
N PHE A 30 8.33 -6.50 6.11
CA PHE A 30 7.00 -5.93 5.99
C PHE A 30 6.99 -5.02 4.75
N VAL A 31 6.25 -5.43 3.72
CA VAL A 31 6.17 -4.73 2.44
C VAL A 31 4.77 -4.14 2.27
N LEU A 32 4.71 -2.86 1.89
CA LEU A 32 3.48 -2.21 1.46
C LEU A 32 3.24 -2.50 -0.01
N GLU A 33 2.06 -3.03 -0.30
CA GLU A 33 1.56 -3.22 -1.66
C GLU A 33 1.03 -1.90 -2.25
N GLU A 34 0.86 -1.87 -3.57
CA GLU A 34 0.30 -0.69 -4.26
C GLU A 34 -1.06 -0.29 -3.65
N PRO A 35 -1.21 0.98 -3.23
CA PRO A 35 -2.43 1.43 -2.58
C PRO A 35 -3.59 1.47 -3.58
N LYS A 36 -4.67 0.76 -3.26
CA LYS A 36 -5.88 0.76 -4.08
C LYS A 36 -6.74 1.97 -3.78
N TRP A 37 -7.11 2.73 -4.81
CA TRP A 37 -7.98 3.90 -4.66
C TRP A 37 -9.44 3.49 -4.50
N MET A 38 -9.95 3.56 -3.26
CA MET A 38 -11.37 3.32 -2.98
C MET A 38 -12.18 4.62 -3.04
N ARG A 39 -12.60 5.04 -4.24
CA ARG A 39 -13.56 6.14 -4.41
C ARG A 39 -14.98 5.62 -4.23
N ARG A 40 -15.65 5.95 -3.12
CA ARG A 40 -17.10 5.77 -2.98
C ARG A 40 -17.80 6.93 -3.71
N GLY A 41 -18.50 6.64 -4.82
CA GLY A 41 -19.46 7.58 -5.40
C GLY A 41 -19.09 8.26 -6.72
N MET A 42 -18.10 7.78 -7.47
CA MET A 42 -17.98 8.13 -8.90
C MET A 42 -18.24 6.88 -9.72
N LYS A 43 -19.44 6.82 -10.33
CA LYS A 43 -19.64 6.03 -11.54
C LYS A 43 -18.68 6.62 -12.57
N GLY A 44 -17.57 5.94 -12.77
CA GLY A 44 -16.42 6.42 -13.52
C GLY A 44 -15.34 5.37 -13.35
N ASP A 45 -15.66 4.21 -13.90
CA ASP A 45 -14.78 3.07 -14.10
C ASP A 45 -13.50 3.58 -14.78
N PHE A 46 -12.50 3.93 -13.96
CA PHE A 46 -11.12 4.11 -14.41
C PHE A 46 -10.27 2.95 -13.86
N THR A 47 -10.92 1.80 -13.68
CA THR A 47 -10.25 0.52 -13.73
C THR A 47 -9.65 0.43 -15.12
N VAL A 48 -8.33 0.34 -15.13
CA VAL A 48 -7.56 -0.13 -16.27
C VAL A 48 -7.93 -1.61 -16.45
N THR A 49 -9.14 -1.89 -16.91
CA THR A 49 -9.37 -3.00 -17.83
C THR A 49 -9.11 -2.39 -19.18
N ASP A 50 -7.88 -2.63 -19.63
CA ASP A 50 -7.51 -2.61 -21.02
C ASP A 50 -8.60 -3.33 -21.84
N GLU A 51 -8.71 -2.96 -23.12
CA GLU A 51 -9.30 -3.73 -24.22
C GLU A 51 -10.63 -3.30 -24.86
N ASN A 52 -11.58 -2.52 -24.27
CA ASN A 52 -12.89 -2.46 -24.96
C ASN A 52 -13.86 -1.26 -24.91
N GLU A 53 -13.42 0.00 -24.83
CA GLU A 53 -14.32 1.12 -25.21
C GLU A 53 -13.62 2.16 -26.09
N GLU A 54 -13.90 2.04 -27.38
CA GLU A 54 -14.06 3.07 -28.39
C GLU A 54 -13.29 4.38 -28.16
N LYS A 55 -12.24 4.55 -28.98
CA LYS A 55 -11.51 5.80 -29.23
C LYS A 55 -12.45 6.90 -29.75
N GLN A 56 -13.30 7.47 -28.90
CA GLN A 56 -13.85 8.79 -29.17
C GLN A 56 -12.73 9.80 -28.95
N PRO A 57 -12.47 10.71 -29.90
CA PRO A 57 -11.45 11.75 -29.73
C PRO A 57 -11.91 12.66 -28.59
N LEU A 58 -11.29 12.48 -27.41
CA LEU A 58 -11.50 13.34 -26.26
C LEU A 58 -11.16 14.78 -26.66
N THR A 59 -12.01 15.72 -26.27
CA THR A 59 -11.65 17.14 -26.41
C THR A 59 -10.39 17.42 -25.58
N SER A 60 -9.56 18.39 -25.97
CA SER A 60 -8.30 18.68 -25.26
C SER A 60 -8.48 18.91 -23.75
N LYS A 61 -9.68 19.31 -23.33
CA LYS A 61 -10.07 19.49 -21.93
C LYS A 61 -10.26 18.17 -21.18
N GLU A 62 -10.96 17.20 -21.76
CA GLU A 62 -11.20 15.90 -21.12
C GLU A 62 -9.91 15.08 -21.00
N GLU A 63 -9.00 15.22 -21.97
CA GLU A 63 -7.67 14.62 -21.87
C GLU A 63 -6.86 15.19 -20.70
N GLU A 64 -6.95 16.49 -20.46
CA GLU A 64 -6.29 17.15 -19.32
C GLU A 64 -6.90 16.73 -17.97
N GLU A 65 -8.23 16.61 -17.90
CA GLU A 65 -8.94 16.11 -16.71
C GLU A 65 -8.55 14.65 -16.38
N ARG A 66 -8.37 13.80 -17.41
CA ARG A 66 -7.88 12.43 -17.25
C ARG A 66 -6.46 12.38 -16.70
N ARG A 67 -5.56 13.23 -17.20
CA ARG A 67 -4.17 13.34 -16.69
C ARG A 67 -4.16 13.77 -15.22
N ILE A 68 -4.97 14.76 -14.84
CA ILE A 68 -5.06 15.24 -13.45
C ILE A 68 -5.62 14.13 -12.53
N ALA A 69 -6.64 13.40 -12.97
CA ALA A 69 -7.21 12.29 -12.21
C ALA A 69 -6.19 11.16 -12.01
N GLU A 70 -5.35 10.88 -13.01
CA GLU A 70 -4.26 9.91 -12.90
C GLU A 70 -3.16 10.36 -11.94
N MET A 71 -2.78 11.64 -11.98
CA MET A 71 -1.83 12.24 -11.04
C MET A 71 -2.35 12.27 -9.59
N GLY A 72 -3.67 12.10 -9.39
CA GLY A 72 -4.30 12.00 -8.07
C GLY A 72 -4.34 10.59 -7.47
N ARG A 73 -3.84 9.58 -8.19
CA ARG A 73 -3.79 8.20 -7.69
C ARG A 73 -2.87 8.13 -6.46
N PRO A 74 -3.27 7.41 -5.39
CA PRO A 74 -2.39 7.20 -4.26
C PRO A 74 -1.16 6.41 -4.71
N VAL A 75 0.01 6.77 -4.20
CA VAL A 75 1.28 6.07 -4.45
C VAL A 75 1.95 5.76 -3.12
N LEU A 76 2.82 4.75 -3.11
CA LEU A 76 3.69 4.51 -1.96
C LEU A 76 4.75 5.62 -1.88
N GLY A 77 5.17 5.94 -0.66
CA GLY A 77 6.28 6.85 -0.42
C GLY A 77 7.65 6.17 -0.61
N GLU A 78 8.70 6.89 -0.24
CA GLU A 78 10.10 6.44 -0.36
C GLU A 78 10.39 5.12 0.37
N HIS A 79 9.76 4.89 1.52
CA HIS A 79 9.93 3.68 2.32
C HIS A 79 8.68 2.80 2.26
N SER A 80 8.68 1.82 1.36
CA SER A 80 7.61 0.82 1.20
C SER A 80 7.96 -0.55 1.79
N LYS A 81 9.22 -0.77 2.19
CA LYS A 81 9.73 -2.03 2.72
C LYS A 81 10.45 -1.78 4.04
N LEU A 82 10.10 -2.57 5.05
CA LEU A 82 10.73 -2.56 6.37
C LEU A 82 11.30 -3.95 6.64
N GLU A 83 12.57 -4.03 7.02
CA GLU A 83 13.19 -5.25 7.55
C GLU A 83 12.99 -5.28 9.07
N ILE A 84 12.46 -6.39 9.57
CA ILE A 84 12.25 -6.62 11.00
C ILE A 84 13.19 -7.74 11.39
N ILE A 85 14.08 -7.45 12.34
CA ILE A 85 15.03 -8.41 12.90
C ILE A 85 14.60 -8.65 14.36
N ILE A 86 14.39 -9.92 14.69
CA ILE A 86 13.99 -10.44 16.00
C ILE A 86 15.25 -10.98 16.66
N GLU A 87 15.93 -10.18 17.46
CA GLU A 87 17.07 -10.68 18.23
C GLU A 87 16.58 -11.23 19.56
N GLU A 88 17.12 -12.39 19.98
CA GLU A 88 16.91 -12.87 21.34
C GLU A 88 17.55 -11.86 22.30
N SER A 89 16.74 -11.28 23.19
CA SER A 89 17.28 -10.42 24.24
C SER A 89 18.08 -11.27 25.23
N TYR A 90 19.40 -11.27 25.13
CA TYR A 90 20.30 -11.78 26.17
C TYR A 90 20.41 -10.74 27.32
N GLU A 91 19.30 -10.33 27.91
CA GLU A 91 19.33 -9.63 29.21
C GLU A 91 19.49 -10.69 30.32
N PHE A 92 20.72 -11.18 30.47
CA PHE A 92 21.11 -12.01 31.61
C PHE A 92 21.64 -11.13 32.74
N LYS A 93 20.85 -11.07 33.81
CA LYS A 93 21.18 -10.86 35.24
C LYS A 93 22.11 -9.70 35.64
N VAL A 94 21.57 -8.79 36.45
CA VAL A 94 22.18 -8.36 37.73
C VAL A 94 21.17 -8.55 38.84
#